data_AF-A0A941PGN1-F1
#
_entry.id   AF-A0A941PGN1-F1
#
_cell.length_a   1.000
_cell.length_b   1.000
_cell.length_c   1.000
_cell.angle_alpha   90.00
_cell.angle_beta   90.00
_cell.angle_gamma   90.00
#
_symmetry.space_group_name_H-M   'P 1'
#
loop_
_entity.id
_entity.type
_entity.pdbx_description
1 polymer ?
#
loop_
_entity_poly.entity_id
_entity_poly.type
_entity_poly.pdbx_seq_one_letter_code
_entity_poly.pdbx_strand_id
1 'polypeptide(L)' 'MTMEIVAEFLGIDTDKGAWEYFIRHWRHQFPALSLRANYAKQAENLWQVTQRVQVQLATQLGHW' A
#
# COMPACT_ATOMS: atom_id res chain seq x y z
N MET A 1 -0.18 0.52 -2.33
CA MET A 1 -1.56 1.03 -2.47
C MET A 1 -1.81 2.28 -1.63
N THR A 2 -2.33 2.26 -0.39
CA THR A 2 -2.80 3.50 0.26
C THR A 2 -1.73 4.58 0.38
N MET A 3 -0.47 4.21 0.67
CA MET A 3 0.60 5.20 0.78
C MET A 3 1.28 5.56 -0.52
N GLU A 4 1.38 4.64 -1.48
CA GLU A 4 1.84 5.02 -2.83
C GLU A 4 0.82 5.97 -3.45
N ILE A 5 -0.47 5.68 -3.34
CA ILE A 5 -1.55 6.56 -3.81
C ILE A 5 -1.54 7.87 -3.04
N VAL A 6 -1.36 7.87 -1.72
CA VAL A 6 -1.26 9.10 -0.93
C VAL A 6 0.02 9.87 -1.24
N ALA A 7 1.15 9.19 -1.48
CA ALA A 7 2.41 9.82 -1.84
C ALA A 7 2.34 10.43 -3.24
N GLU A 8 1.83 9.68 -4.22
CA GLU A 8 1.57 10.12 -5.58
C GLU A 8 0.56 11.29 -5.61
N PHE A 9 -0.51 11.21 -4.82
CA PHE A 9 -1.47 12.30 -4.63
C PHE A 9 -0.86 13.54 -3.96
N LEU A 10 0.15 13.35 -3.11
CA LEU A 10 0.89 14.44 -2.45
C LEU A 10 2.12 14.90 -3.25
N GLY A 11 2.41 14.31 -4.41
CA GLY A 11 3.61 14.60 -5.21
C GLY A 11 4.93 14.21 -4.52
N ILE A 12 4.88 13.25 -3.60
CA ILE A 12 6.04 12.72 -2.88
C ILE A 12 6.60 11.54 -3.65
N ASP A 13 7.64 11.81 -4.44
CA ASP A 13 8.24 10.85 -5.38
C ASP A 13 9.15 9.79 -4.71
N THR A 14 9.18 9.74 -3.37
CA THR A 14 10.07 8.83 -2.63
C THR A 14 9.35 8.10 -1.51
N ASP A 15 9.56 6.78 -1.44
CA ASP A 15 9.06 5.92 -0.35
C ASP A 15 9.41 6.43 1.04
N LYS A 16 10.56 7.11 1.17
CA LYS A 16 11.00 7.70 2.42
C LYS A 16 10.13 8.89 2.81
N GLY A 17 9.83 9.79 1.87
CA GLY A 17 8.94 10.93 2.12
C GLY A 17 7.51 10.48 2.44
N ALA A 18 7.02 9.46 1.73
CA ALA A 18 5.71 8.85 1.99
C ALA A 18 5.63 8.31 3.43
N TRP A 19 6.68 7.60 3.85
CA TRP A 19 6.81 7.08 5.21
C TRP A 19 6.86 8.17 6.29
N GLU A 20 7.65 9.22 6.07
CA GLU A 20 7.77 10.34 7.00
C GLU A 20 6.44 11.08 7.14
N TYR A 21 5.73 11.33 6.04
CA TYR A 21 4.42 11.98 6.04
C TYR A 21 3.40 11.17 6.86
N PHE A 22 3.37 9.85 6.66
CA PHE A 22 2.46 8.94 7.35
C PHE A 22 2.74 8.78 8.83
N ILE A 23 4.00 8.62 9.21
CA ILE A 23 4.40 8.58 10.61
C ILE A 23 4.01 9.89 11.30
N ARG A 24 4.07 11.02 10.60
CA ARG A 24 3.75 12.33 11.16
C ARG A 24 2.24 12.58 11.27
N HIS A 25 1.44 12.13 10.30
CA HIS A 25 0.01 12.46 10.23
C HIS A 25 -0.91 11.31 10.66
N TRP A 26 -0.51 10.05 10.50
CA TRP A 26 -1.40 8.89 10.65
C TRP A 26 -0.96 7.91 11.74
N ARG A 27 0.24 8.08 12.33
CA ARG A 27 0.74 7.24 13.42
C ARG A 27 -0.20 7.17 14.63
N HIS A 28 -0.95 8.24 14.89
CA HIS A 28 -1.92 8.27 15.99
C HIS A 28 -3.12 7.34 15.76
N GLN A 29 -3.47 7.05 14.49
CA GLN A 29 -4.55 6.12 14.14
C GLN A 29 -4.06 4.66 14.09
N PHE A 30 -2.74 4.46 13.99
CA PHE A 30 -2.12 3.13 13.92
C PHE A 30 -0.98 2.99 14.94
N PRO A 31 -1.26 3.04 16.25
CA PRO A 31 -0.23 3.02 17.30
C PRO A 31 0.59 1.71 17.33
N ALA A 32 0.05 0.61 16.78
CA ALA A 32 0.73 -0.68 16.67
C ALA A 32 1.66 -0.81 15.45
N LEU A 33 1.64 0.14 14.50
CA LEU A 33 2.53 0.15 13.34
C LEU A 33 3.85 0.84 13.70
N SER A 34 4.66 0.17 14.52
CA SER A 34 5.91 0.72 15.04
C SER A 34 7.11 0.56 14.10
N LEU A 35 7.07 -0.32 13.10
CA LEU A 35 8.20 -0.59 12.20
C LEU A 35 7.82 -0.44 10.71
N ARG A 36 8.69 0.27 9.97
CA ARG A 36 8.69 0.35 8.49
C ARG A 36 8.63 -1.03 7.82
N ALA A 37 9.22 -2.05 8.44
CA ALA A 37 9.19 -3.42 7.94
C ALA A 37 7.80 -4.06 8.01
N ASN A 38 7.01 -3.81 9.07
CA ASN A 38 5.63 -4.30 9.17
C ASN A 38 4.73 -3.58 8.17
N TYR A 39 5.01 -2.31 7.91
CA TYR A 39 4.34 -1.52 6.88
C TYR A 39 4.60 -2.07 5.47
N ALA A 40 5.88 -2.26 5.10
CA ALA A 40 6.25 -2.84 3.80
C ALA A 40 5.66 -4.24 3.60
N LYS A 41 5.64 -5.06 4.67
CA LYS A 41 5.07 -6.40 4.64
C LYS A 41 3.54 -6.40 4.51
N GLN A 42 2.86 -5.41 5.10
CA GLN A 42 1.43 -5.20 4.85
C GLN A 42 1.16 -4.75 3.41
N ALA A 43 1.99 -3.85 2.86
CA ALA A 43 1.88 -3.42 1.46
C ALA A 43 2.12 -4.59 0.50
N GLU A 44 3.12 -5.43 0.77
CA GLU A 44 3.40 -6.65 0.00
C GLU A 44 2.25 -7.67 0.08
N ASN A 45 1.74 -7.93 1.28
CA ASN A 45 0.58 -8.82 1.46
C ASN A 45 -0.66 -8.27 0.74
N LEU A 46 -0.86 -6.96 0.73
CA LEU A 46 -1.98 -6.34 0.03
C LEU A 46 -1.80 -6.40 -1.50
N TRP A 47 -0.58 -6.19 -2.00
CA TRP A 47 -0.23 -6.37 -3.40
C TRP A 47 -0.56 -7.77 -3.89
N GLN A 48 -0.20 -8.79 -3.11
CA GLN A 48 -0.52 -10.19 -3.38
C GLN A 48 -2.04 -10.43 -3.49
N VAL A 49 -2.85 -9.76 -2.67
CA VAL A 49 -4.31 -9.85 -2.75
C VAL A 49 -4.84 -9.20 -4.02
N THR A 50 -4.37 -8.00 -4.38
CA THR A 50 -4.77 -7.35 -5.65
C THR A 50 -4.35 -8.14 -6.88
N GLN A 51 -3.16 -8.75 -6.87
CA GLN A 51 -2.71 -9.66 -7.93
C GLN A 51 -3.66 -10.86 -8.07
N ARG A 52 -4.07 -11.48 -6.97
CA ARG A 52 -5.03 -12.59 -7.01
C ARG A 52 -6.38 -12.15 -7.56
N VAL A 53 -6.89 -11.00 -7.13
CA VAL A 53 -8.15 -10.45 -7.65
C VAL A 53 -8.04 -10.17 -9.15
N GLN A 54 -6.92 -9.60 -9.62
CA GLN A 54 -6.69 -9.36 -11.04
C GLN A 54 -6.60 -10.64 -11.85
N VAL A 55 -5.87 -11.66 -11.37
CA VAL A 55 -5.81 -12.98 -12.02
C VAL A 55 -7.21 -13.60 -12.08
N GLN A 56 -7.97 -13.52 -11.00
CA GLN A 56 -9.31 -14.10 -10.93
C GLN A 56 -10.29 -13.37 -11.87
N LEU A 57 -10.21 -12.04 -11.96
CA LEU A 57 -10.96 -11.24 -12.94
C LEU A 57 -10.52 -11.54 -14.37
N ALA A 58 -9.22 -11.65 -14.65
CA ALA A 58 -8.69 -11.98 -15.96
C ALA A 58 -9.13 -13.37 -16.41
N THR A 59 -9.17 -14.35 -15.51
CA THR A 59 -9.74 -15.67 -15.77
C THR A 59 -11.23 -15.57 -16.06
N GLN A 60 -12.00 -14.83 -15.27
CA GLN A 60 -13.44 -14.65 -15.50
C GLN A 60 -13.77 -13.92 -16.81
N LEU A 61 -12.92 -12.97 -17.24
CA LEU A 61 -13.08 -12.20 -18.47
C LEU A 61 -12.44 -12.87 -19.70
N GLY A 62 -11.57 -13.85 -19.50
CA GLY A 62 -10.88 -14.62 -20.55
C GLY A 62 -11.61 -15.90 -20.96
N HIS A 63 -12.65 -16.30 -20.22
CA HIS A 63 -13.62 -17.28 -20.67
C HIS A 63 -14.66 -16.59 -21.59
N TRP A 64 -14.39 -16.61 -22.90
CA TRP A 64 -15.37 -16.36 -23.97
C TRP A 64 -15.67 -17.67 -24.71
#